data_AF-A0A956E456-F1
#
_entry.id   AF-A0A956E456-F1
#
_cell.length_a   1.000
_cell.length_b   1.000
_cell.length_c   1.000
_cell.angle_alpha   90.00
_cell.angle_beta   90.00
_cell.angle_gamma   90.00
#
_symmetry.space_group_name_H-M   'P 1'
#
loop_
_entity.id
_entity.type
_entity.pdbx_description
1 polymer ?
#
loop_
_entity_poly.entity_id
_entity_poly.type
_entity_poly.pdbx_seq_one_letter_code
_entity_poly.pdbx_strand_id
1 'polypeptide(L)'
;NVPETCEADKAEQYMPPAGANAGLIYDAQCAGKAVAYYESLSACQGYQETNACCRLYVGTKGAGAACDDFGDTDECAQGLRCEGGVCTALCGSGTAQLGQSCETAECAEGLWCDYYSSDTPVCSRLPGAGESCYDSFECEGDLRCVAVGDDDVCVVPGKLGDACQEFTCGKGLGCFDGVCGKAKAAGNLCTSNDQCDSGACEEVCQKPTAQACVYFY
;
A
#
# COMPACT_ATOMS: atom_id res chain seq x y z
N ASN A 1 4.97 -24.40 15.24
CA ASN A 1 4.62 -23.53 14.11
C ASN A 1 5.41 -22.26 14.25
N VAL A 2 6.48 -22.13 13.47
CA VAL A 2 7.26 -20.88 13.42
C VAL A 2 6.45 -19.93 12.54
N PRO A 3 6.11 -18.72 13.02
CA PRO A 3 5.42 -17.73 12.19
C PRO A 3 6.32 -17.36 11.01
N GLU A 4 5.85 -17.55 9.78
CA GLU A 4 6.55 -17.14 8.55
C GLU A 4 6.49 -15.62 8.44
N THR A 5 7.60 -14.94 8.73
CA THR A 5 7.76 -13.50 8.64
C THR A 5 7.43 -12.99 7.22
N CYS A 6 6.85 -11.79 7.14
CA CYS A 6 6.68 -10.98 5.93
C CYS A 6 8.09 -10.55 5.45
N GLU A 7 8.96 -11.51 5.13
CA GLU A 7 10.35 -11.22 4.77
C GLU A 7 10.37 -10.70 3.35
N ALA A 8 10.91 -9.49 3.18
CA ALA A 8 11.45 -9.03 1.91
C ALA A 8 12.42 -10.06 1.28
N ASP A 9 13.03 -10.92 2.10
CA ASP A 9 13.89 -12.04 1.66
C ASP A 9 13.11 -13.13 0.89
N LYS A 10 11.77 -13.15 0.94
CA LYS A 10 10.94 -14.00 0.08
C LYS A 10 10.84 -13.52 -1.36
N ALA A 11 11.47 -12.41 -1.75
CA ALA A 11 11.68 -12.11 -3.17
C ALA A 11 12.31 -13.32 -3.90
N GLU A 12 13.14 -14.12 -3.20
CA GLU A 12 13.67 -15.40 -3.71
C GLU A 12 12.63 -16.52 -3.83
N GLN A 13 11.53 -16.51 -3.06
CA GLN A 13 10.41 -17.44 -3.23
C GLN A 13 9.51 -17.05 -4.40
N TYR A 14 9.45 -15.76 -4.72
CA TYR A 14 8.86 -15.27 -5.97
C TYR A 14 9.81 -15.43 -7.15
N MET A 15 11.05 -15.89 -6.94
CA MET A 15 11.88 -16.27 -8.07
C MET A 15 11.22 -17.45 -8.78
N PRO A 16 10.91 -17.30 -10.08
CA PRO A 16 10.51 -18.43 -10.88
C PRO A 16 11.60 -19.51 -10.75
N PRO A 17 11.24 -20.80 -10.67
CA PRO A 17 12.22 -21.87 -10.61
C PRO A 17 13.21 -21.73 -11.78
N ALA A 18 14.48 -22.01 -11.53
CA ALA A 18 15.54 -21.83 -12.51
C ALA A 18 15.16 -22.45 -13.87
N GLY A 19 15.01 -21.61 -14.89
CA GLY A 19 14.64 -22.02 -16.25
C GLY A 19 13.17 -21.82 -16.65
N ALA A 20 12.25 -21.53 -15.72
CA ALA A 20 10.86 -21.21 -16.07
C ALA A 20 10.73 -19.86 -16.80
N ASN A 21 11.65 -18.93 -16.55
CA ASN A 21 11.62 -17.56 -17.08
C ASN A 21 12.88 -17.25 -17.91
N ALA A 22 13.30 -18.17 -18.77
CA ALA A 22 14.46 -17.94 -19.63
C ALA A 22 14.25 -16.65 -20.48
N GLY A 23 14.99 -15.59 -20.15
CA GLY A 23 14.91 -14.29 -20.85
C GLY A 23 14.23 -13.17 -20.07
N LEU A 24 13.69 -13.43 -18.87
CA LEU A 24 13.20 -12.37 -17.98
C LEU A 24 14.32 -11.83 -17.09
N ILE A 25 14.22 -10.56 -16.76
CA ILE A 25 15.13 -9.77 -15.94
C ILE A 25 14.40 -9.43 -14.65
N TYR A 26 15.08 -9.64 -13.52
CA TYR A 26 14.60 -9.20 -12.22
C TYR A 26 14.82 -7.69 -12.05
N ASP A 27 13.75 -6.95 -11.77
CA ASP A 27 13.82 -5.51 -11.50
C ASP A 27 13.91 -5.24 -9.99
N ALA A 28 15.14 -5.07 -9.51
CA ALA A 28 15.41 -4.81 -8.09
C ALA A 28 14.81 -3.47 -7.59
N GLN A 29 14.58 -2.50 -8.48
CA GLN A 29 13.96 -1.24 -8.11
C GLN A 29 12.46 -1.44 -7.85
N CYS A 30 11.78 -2.21 -8.70
CA CYS A 30 10.39 -2.61 -8.46
C CYS A 30 10.24 -3.47 -7.22
N ALA A 31 11.18 -4.37 -6.95
CA ALA A 31 11.20 -5.13 -5.71
C ALA A 31 11.26 -4.23 -4.47
N GLY A 32 12.15 -3.22 -4.47
CA GLY A 32 12.22 -2.25 -3.38
C GLY A 32 10.91 -1.47 -3.17
N LYS A 33 10.23 -1.08 -4.26
CA LYS A 33 8.92 -0.41 -4.19
C LYS A 33 7.83 -1.32 -3.65
N ALA A 34 7.79 -2.57 -4.08
CA ALA A 34 6.84 -3.56 -3.57
C ALA A 34 7.04 -3.75 -2.06
N VAL A 35 8.28 -3.91 -1.60
CA VAL A 35 8.59 -4.01 -0.17
C VAL A 35 8.14 -2.77 0.61
N ALA A 36 8.46 -1.57 0.13
CA ALA A 36 8.05 -0.32 0.78
C ALA A 36 6.52 -0.17 0.86
N TYR A 37 5.79 -0.61 -0.17
CA TYR A 37 4.33 -0.65 -0.16
C TYR A 37 3.82 -1.63 0.91
N TYR A 38 4.35 -2.85 0.99
CA TYR A 38 3.96 -3.81 2.02
C TYR A 38 4.27 -3.33 3.44
N GLU A 39 5.43 -2.70 3.65
CA GLU A 39 5.80 -2.12 4.94
C GLU A 39 4.86 -0.96 5.34
N SER A 40 4.21 -0.31 4.38
CA SER A 40 3.22 0.73 4.65
C SER A 40 1.86 0.18 5.06
N LEU A 41 1.54 -1.07 4.69
CA LEU A 41 0.30 -1.73 5.07
C LEU A 41 0.44 -2.28 6.51
N SER A 42 -0.48 -1.91 7.40
CA SER A 42 -0.51 -2.41 8.78
C SER A 42 -0.90 -3.89 8.90
N ALA A 43 -1.23 -4.54 7.78
CA ALA A 43 -1.49 -5.96 7.66
C ALA A 43 -0.97 -6.47 6.31
N CYS A 44 -0.17 -7.54 6.31
CA CYS A 44 0.27 -8.21 5.10
C CYS A 44 -0.94 -8.91 4.42
N GLN A 45 -1.72 -8.14 3.65
CA GLN A 45 -2.71 -8.70 2.73
C GLN A 45 -1.97 -9.42 1.59
N GLY A 46 -2.55 -10.54 1.10
CA GLY A 46 -1.92 -11.36 0.07
C GLY A 46 -1.48 -10.53 -1.13
N TYR A 47 -0.32 -10.86 -1.70
CA TYR A 47 0.25 -10.12 -2.82
C TYR A 47 -0.77 -10.03 -3.95
N GLN A 48 -1.38 -8.87 -4.10
CA GLN A 48 -2.00 -8.48 -5.36
C GLN A 48 -1.00 -7.53 -6.01
N GLU A 49 -0.72 -7.75 -7.30
CA GLU A 49 -0.03 -6.79 -8.17
C GLU A 49 -0.87 -5.50 -8.29
N THR A 50 -1.03 -4.79 -7.18
CA THR A 50 -1.81 -3.56 -7.09
C THR A 50 -1.07 -2.42 -7.75
N ASN A 51 0.26 -2.52 -7.86
CA ASN A 51 1.06 -1.63 -8.67
C ASN A 51 1.43 -2.30 -9.99
N ALA A 52 0.43 -2.36 -10.88
CA ALA A 52 0.52 -2.95 -12.21
C ALA A 52 1.73 -2.42 -13.02
N CYS A 53 2.23 -1.22 -12.70
CA CYS A 53 3.34 -0.56 -13.38
C CYS A 53 4.73 -1.09 -13.05
N CYS A 54 4.91 -1.70 -11.88
CA CYS A 54 6.20 -2.19 -11.41
C CYS A 54 6.14 -3.71 -11.19
N ARG A 55 6.79 -4.46 -12.07
CA ARG A 55 6.76 -5.92 -12.06
C ARG A 55 8.11 -6.42 -11.62
N LEU A 56 8.12 -7.46 -10.80
CA LEU A 56 9.37 -8.05 -10.30
C LEU A 56 10.18 -8.70 -11.42
N TYR A 57 9.49 -9.27 -12.42
CA TYR A 57 10.09 -9.92 -13.57
C TYR A 57 9.54 -9.31 -14.86
N VAL A 58 10.44 -8.90 -15.74
CA VAL A 58 10.10 -8.29 -17.03
C VAL A 58 10.96 -8.89 -18.12
N GLY A 59 10.43 -8.99 -19.33
CA GLY A 59 11.28 -9.33 -20.46
C GLY A 59 12.01 -8.11 -21.04
N THR A 60 12.46 -8.24 -22.28
CA THR A 60 13.27 -7.21 -22.95
C THR A 60 12.56 -6.59 -24.16
N LYS A 61 11.35 -7.07 -24.47
CA LYS A 61 10.61 -6.61 -25.66
C LYS A 61 9.97 -5.25 -25.40
N GLY A 62 10.27 -4.30 -26.26
CA GLY A 62 9.70 -2.95 -26.21
C GLY A 62 8.25 -2.89 -26.70
N ALA A 63 7.62 -1.72 -26.54
CA ALA A 63 6.23 -1.52 -26.95
C ALA A 63 6.02 -1.82 -28.45
N GLY A 64 4.91 -2.50 -28.77
CA GLY A 64 4.56 -2.92 -30.12
C GLY A 64 5.27 -4.19 -30.62
N ALA A 65 6.22 -4.74 -29.86
CA ALA A 65 6.85 -6.01 -30.21
C ALA A 65 5.93 -7.20 -29.94
N ALA A 66 6.04 -8.26 -30.76
CA ALA A 66 5.32 -9.50 -30.53
C ALA A 66 5.85 -10.22 -29.28
N CYS A 67 4.98 -10.71 -28.42
CA CYS A 67 5.31 -11.33 -27.14
C CYS A 67 4.51 -12.60 -26.89
N ASP A 68 5.05 -13.43 -26.00
CA ASP A 68 4.36 -14.54 -25.37
C ASP A 68 4.00 -14.18 -23.91
N ASP A 69 2.81 -14.61 -23.48
CA ASP A 69 2.31 -14.49 -22.11
C ASP A 69 2.50 -15.82 -21.38
N PHE A 70 3.13 -15.80 -20.21
CA PHE A 70 3.40 -16.96 -19.37
C PHE A 70 2.55 -16.97 -18.08
N GLY A 71 1.41 -16.27 -18.08
CA GLY A 71 0.50 -16.16 -16.94
C GLY A 71 0.79 -14.90 -16.14
N ASP A 72 1.56 -15.03 -15.06
CA ASP A 72 1.88 -13.89 -14.18
C ASP A 72 3.08 -13.07 -14.69
N THR A 73 3.71 -13.49 -15.79
CA THR A 73 4.86 -12.80 -16.39
C THR A 73 4.79 -12.84 -17.91
N ASP A 74 5.49 -11.93 -18.58
CA ASP A 74 5.60 -11.91 -20.03
C ASP A 74 6.96 -11.37 -20.50
N GLU A 75 7.22 -11.48 -21.80
CA GLU A 75 8.47 -11.03 -22.42
C GLU A 75 8.60 -9.51 -22.58
N CYS A 76 7.64 -8.72 -22.11
CA CYS A 76 7.63 -7.28 -22.29
C CYS A 76 8.44 -6.57 -21.21
N ALA A 77 9.08 -5.46 -21.61
CA ALA A 77 9.89 -4.63 -20.72
C ALA A 77 9.05 -3.99 -19.58
N GLN A 78 9.73 -3.35 -18.62
CA GLN A 78 9.08 -2.67 -17.50
C GLN A 78 8.03 -1.65 -17.97
N GLY A 79 6.87 -1.66 -17.31
CA GLY A 79 5.73 -0.82 -17.66
C GLY A 79 4.94 -1.29 -18.89
N LEU A 80 5.24 -2.46 -19.45
CA LEU A 80 4.53 -3.07 -20.57
C LEU A 80 3.91 -4.42 -20.17
N ARG A 81 2.85 -4.85 -20.86
CA ARG A 81 2.23 -6.18 -20.75
C ARG A 81 2.07 -6.82 -22.11
N CYS A 82 2.08 -8.15 -22.17
CA CYS A 82 1.65 -8.85 -23.35
C CYS A 82 0.12 -8.89 -23.43
N GLU A 83 -0.45 -8.12 -24.36
CA GLU A 83 -1.89 -8.08 -24.60
C GLU A 83 -2.15 -8.39 -26.08
N GLY A 84 -2.93 -9.44 -26.34
CA GLY A 84 -3.18 -9.89 -27.71
C GLY A 84 -1.92 -10.29 -28.47
N GLY A 85 -0.87 -10.76 -27.76
CA GLY A 85 0.41 -11.15 -28.36
C GLY A 85 1.32 -9.97 -28.73
N VAL A 86 1.03 -8.76 -28.24
CA VAL A 86 1.84 -7.57 -28.47
C VAL A 86 2.13 -6.87 -27.15
N CYS A 87 3.35 -6.38 -26.97
CA CYS A 87 3.72 -5.59 -25.80
C CYS A 87 3.01 -4.24 -25.84
N THR A 88 1.95 -4.08 -25.05
CA THR A 88 1.22 -2.83 -24.85
C THR A 88 1.68 -2.16 -23.56
N ALA A 89 1.45 -0.86 -23.44
CA ALA A 89 1.77 -0.15 -22.22
C ALA A 89 0.81 -0.61 -21.12
N LEU A 90 1.36 -1.24 -20.08
CA LEU A 90 0.61 -1.68 -18.91
C LEU A 90 0.21 -0.46 -18.08
N CYS A 91 1.07 0.56 -18.12
CA CYS A 91 0.78 1.88 -17.62
C CYS A 91 0.93 2.86 -18.78
N GLY A 92 -0.09 3.69 -18.97
CA GLY A 92 -0.05 4.83 -19.86
C GLY A 92 1.28 5.52 -19.67
N SER A 93 1.96 5.86 -20.77
CA SER A 93 3.33 6.37 -20.80
C SER A 93 3.50 7.75 -20.15
N GLY A 94 2.55 8.19 -19.31
CA GLY A 94 2.58 9.41 -18.54
C GLY A 94 1.73 9.30 -17.28
N THR A 95 1.99 10.19 -16.35
CA THR A 95 1.14 10.38 -15.18
C THR A 95 -0.14 11.10 -15.59
N ALA A 96 -1.29 10.51 -15.26
CA ALA A 96 -2.57 11.16 -15.45
C ALA A 96 -2.64 12.40 -14.55
N GLN A 97 -2.95 13.54 -15.16
CA GLN A 97 -3.10 14.82 -14.48
C GLN A 97 -4.49 14.93 -13.85
N LEU A 98 -4.69 15.93 -13.00
CA LEU A 98 -5.98 16.21 -12.37
C LEU A 98 -7.13 16.21 -13.39
N GLY A 99 -8.15 15.39 -13.14
CA GLY A 99 -9.34 15.21 -13.97
C GLY A 99 -9.16 14.29 -15.19
N GLN A 100 -7.96 13.72 -15.43
CA GLN A 100 -7.74 12.71 -16.47
C GLN A 100 -8.06 11.32 -15.94
N SER A 101 -8.45 10.41 -16.84
CA SER A 101 -8.65 9.01 -16.47
C SER A 101 -7.35 8.39 -15.95
N CYS A 102 -7.46 7.67 -14.84
CA CYS A 102 -6.40 6.87 -14.24
C CYS A 102 -6.65 5.36 -14.37
N GLU A 103 -7.62 4.97 -15.21
CA GLU A 103 -7.95 3.57 -15.47
C GLU A 103 -6.75 2.77 -15.99
N THR A 104 -5.86 3.44 -16.72
CA THR A 104 -4.66 2.83 -17.29
C THR A 104 -3.38 3.57 -16.92
N ALA A 105 -3.41 4.54 -16.02
CA ALA A 105 -2.25 5.37 -15.69
C ALA A 105 -2.24 5.77 -14.22
N GLU A 106 -1.05 5.80 -13.61
CA GLU A 106 -0.88 6.38 -12.28
C GLU A 106 -1.16 7.88 -12.32
N CYS A 107 -1.78 8.40 -11.26
CA CYS A 107 -1.95 9.83 -11.11
C CYS A 107 -0.64 10.53 -10.80
N ALA A 108 -0.52 11.80 -11.20
CA ALA A 108 0.61 12.63 -10.83
C ALA A 108 0.77 12.73 -9.30
N GLU A 109 1.99 13.00 -8.83
CA GLU A 109 2.29 13.09 -7.38
C GLU A 109 1.29 14.00 -6.64
N GLY A 110 0.77 13.52 -5.50
CA GLY A 110 -0.23 14.23 -4.70
C GLY A 110 -1.68 14.08 -5.20
N LEU A 111 -1.91 13.31 -6.25
CA LEU A 111 -3.23 12.91 -6.72
C LEU A 111 -3.47 11.43 -6.45
N TRP A 112 -4.74 11.04 -6.34
CA TRP A 112 -5.17 9.65 -6.20
C TRP A 112 -6.19 9.32 -7.29
N CYS A 113 -6.32 8.03 -7.59
CA CYS A 113 -7.28 7.56 -8.57
C CYS A 113 -8.65 7.39 -7.90
N ASP A 114 -9.57 8.30 -8.19
CA ASP A 114 -10.90 8.32 -7.61
C ASP A 114 -11.82 7.37 -8.38
N TYR A 115 -12.03 6.19 -7.78
CA TYR A 115 -12.91 5.13 -8.31
C TYR A 115 -14.38 5.32 -7.93
N TYR A 116 -14.71 6.34 -7.11
CA TYR A 116 -16.03 6.45 -6.48
C TYR A 116 -16.87 7.59 -7.06
N SER A 117 -16.25 8.66 -7.56
CA SER A 117 -17.00 9.85 -8.01
C SER A 117 -17.56 9.74 -9.44
N SER A 118 -17.13 8.76 -10.24
CA SER A 118 -17.62 8.60 -11.62
C SER A 118 -17.41 7.18 -12.17
N ASP A 119 -18.11 6.86 -13.27
CA ASP A 119 -18.03 5.55 -13.95
C ASP A 119 -16.64 5.25 -14.56
N THR A 120 -15.83 6.29 -14.77
CA THR A 120 -14.45 6.16 -15.27
C THR A 120 -13.53 6.78 -14.24
N PRO A 121 -12.63 6.02 -13.62
CA PRO A 121 -11.85 6.55 -12.51
C PRO A 121 -10.94 7.67 -13.01
N VAL A 122 -10.93 8.79 -12.28
CA VAL A 122 -10.16 9.99 -12.65
C VAL A 122 -9.20 10.38 -11.54
N CYS A 123 -8.09 11.01 -11.92
CA CYS A 123 -7.17 11.57 -10.94
C CYS A 123 -7.80 12.76 -10.22
N SER A 124 -7.92 12.64 -8.90
CA SER A 124 -8.45 13.66 -8.01
C SER A 124 -7.38 14.05 -6.98
N ARG A 125 -7.55 15.21 -6.34
CA ARG A 125 -6.73 15.56 -5.17
C ARG A 125 -7.14 14.68 -3.99
N LEU A 126 -6.18 14.32 -3.14
CA LEU A 126 -6.50 13.70 -1.85
C LEU A 126 -7.37 14.68 -1.03
N PRO A 127 -8.46 14.22 -0.38
CA PRO A 127 -9.28 15.07 0.47
C PRO A 127 -8.47 15.76 1.57
N GLY A 128 -8.71 17.08 1.72
CA GLY A 128 -8.13 17.93 2.74
C GLY A 128 -8.91 17.91 4.05
N ALA A 129 -8.45 18.70 5.03
CA ALA A 129 -9.07 18.71 6.36
C ALA A 129 -10.55 19.13 6.32
N GLY A 130 -11.43 18.28 6.86
CA GLY A 130 -12.88 18.44 6.88
C GLY A 130 -13.61 17.92 5.64
N GLU A 131 -12.89 17.44 4.63
CA GLU A 131 -13.50 16.80 3.46
C GLU A 131 -13.76 15.32 3.72
N SER A 132 -14.74 14.75 3.00
CA SER A 132 -15.09 13.34 3.09
C SER A 132 -13.98 12.45 2.55
N CYS A 133 -13.81 11.28 3.17
CA CYS A 133 -12.92 10.21 2.74
C CYS A 133 -13.65 8.87 2.84
N TYR A 134 -13.17 7.84 2.14
CA TYR A 134 -13.82 6.53 2.07
C TYR A 134 -12.97 5.41 2.67
N ASP A 135 -11.68 5.65 2.92
CA ASP A 135 -10.79 4.75 3.64
C ASP A 135 -9.72 5.52 4.44
N SER A 136 -9.13 4.83 5.41
CA SER A 136 -8.08 5.28 6.35
C SER A 136 -6.84 5.93 5.72
N PHE A 137 -6.66 5.87 4.40
CA PHE A 137 -5.45 6.29 3.69
C PHE A 137 -5.63 7.43 2.67
N GLU A 138 -6.83 7.97 2.49
CA GLU A 138 -7.13 8.88 1.36
C GLU A 138 -6.91 10.36 1.65
N CYS A 139 -6.42 10.75 2.83
CA CYS A 139 -6.31 12.16 3.19
C CYS A 139 -4.97 12.79 2.77
N GLU A 140 -4.98 14.09 2.47
CA GLU A 140 -3.78 14.84 2.09
C GLU A 140 -2.76 14.90 3.24
N GLY A 141 -1.48 14.59 2.94
CA GLY A 141 -0.37 14.75 3.88
C GLY A 141 -0.47 13.85 5.13
N ASP A 142 -0.39 14.46 6.31
CA ASP A 142 -0.44 13.76 7.60
C ASP A 142 -1.86 13.60 8.18
N LEU A 143 -2.90 13.94 7.41
CA LEU A 143 -4.29 13.82 7.83
C LEU A 143 -4.69 12.34 8.00
N ARG A 144 -5.79 12.11 8.72
CA ARG A 144 -6.37 10.77 8.95
C ARG A 144 -7.85 10.80 8.67
N CYS A 145 -8.34 9.78 7.98
CA CYS A 145 -9.76 9.57 7.79
C CYS A 145 -10.36 9.00 9.07
N VAL A 146 -11.34 9.68 9.66
CA VAL A 146 -11.99 9.26 10.91
C VAL A 146 -13.50 9.39 10.79
N ALA A 147 -14.20 8.47 11.43
CA ALA A 147 -15.65 8.51 11.51
C ALA A 147 -16.12 9.66 12.41
N VAL A 148 -16.97 10.53 11.87
CA VAL A 148 -17.62 11.64 12.57
C VAL A 148 -19.13 11.55 12.31
N GLY A 149 -19.82 10.84 13.21
CA GLY A 149 -21.25 10.56 13.02
C GLY A 149 -21.45 9.43 12.01
N ASP A 150 -22.19 9.69 10.94
CA ASP A 150 -22.43 8.75 9.84
C ASP A 150 -21.48 8.98 8.64
N ASP A 151 -20.59 9.98 8.73
CA ASP A 151 -19.66 10.36 7.67
C ASP A 151 -18.21 10.11 8.09
N ASP A 152 -17.36 9.76 7.14
CA ASP A 152 -15.90 9.69 7.32
C ASP A 152 -15.25 10.97 6.79
N VAL A 153 -14.43 11.62 7.60
CA VAL A 153 -13.81 12.91 7.26
C VAL A 153 -12.31 12.94 7.60
N CYS A 154 -11.56 13.65 6.77
CA CYS A 154 -10.14 13.88 6.99
C CYS A 154 -9.91 14.89 8.12
N VAL A 155 -9.23 14.49 9.19
CA VAL A 155 -8.92 15.37 10.33
C VAL A 155 -7.43 15.47 10.57
N VAL A 156 -7.04 16.58 11.22
CA VAL A 156 -5.68 16.75 11.74
C VAL A 156 -5.52 15.85 12.96
N PRO A 157 -4.50 14.96 13.01
CA PRO A 157 -4.27 14.16 14.19
C PRO A 157 -3.98 15.01 15.42
N GLY A 158 -4.54 14.62 16.57
CA GLY A 158 -4.33 15.25 17.86
C GLY A 158 -2.86 15.20 18.29
N LYS A 159 -2.38 16.31 18.85
CA LYS A 159 -1.03 16.45 19.42
C LYS A 159 -1.03 16.00 20.88
N LEU A 160 0.15 15.89 21.47
CA LEU A 160 0.30 15.54 22.88
C LEU A 160 -0.52 16.48 23.78
N GLY A 161 -1.45 15.92 24.54
CA GLY A 161 -2.36 16.65 25.44
C GLY A 161 -3.70 17.06 24.81
N ASP A 162 -3.87 16.91 23.50
CA ASP A 162 -5.17 17.15 22.85
C ASP A 162 -6.16 16.05 23.25
N ALA A 163 -7.44 16.40 23.29
CA ALA A 163 -8.49 15.40 23.45
C ALA A 163 -8.54 14.49 22.22
N CYS A 164 -8.80 13.21 22.42
CA CYS A 164 -8.89 12.22 21.35
C CYS A 164 -10.09 11.29 21.53
N GLN A 165 -10.52 10.76 20.40
CA GLN A 165 -11.29 9.53 20.31
C GLN A 165 -10.42 8.52 19.54
N GLU A 166 -10.81 7.26 19.51
CA GLU A 166 -10.01 6.14 18.98
C GLU A 166 -9.17 6.51 17.73
N PHE A 167 -7.87 6.21 17.77
CA PHE A 167 -6.90 6.38 16.67
C PHE A 167 -6.68 7.82 16.13
N THR A 168 -7.20 8.86 16.77
CA THR A 168 -7.06 10.25 16.26
C THR A 168 -5.72 10.92 16.59
N CYS A 169 -4.78 10.24 17.25
CA CYS A 169 -3.53 10.88 17.70
C CYS A 169 -2.42 10.84 16.63
N GLY A 170 -1.55 11.85 16.63
CA GLY A 170 -0.41 11.92 15.72
C GLY A 170 0.57 10.76 15.86
N LYS A 171 1.46 10.59 14.88
CA LYS A 171 2.46 9.50 14.85
C LYS A 171 3.25 9.41 16.16
N GLY A 172 3.31 8.21 16.74
CA GLY A 172 4.00 7.93 18.01
C GLY A 172 3.21 8.35 19.26
N LEU A 173 1.94 8.70 19.11
CA LEU A 173 1.01 8.99 20.20
C LEU A 173 -0.12 7.96 20.22
N GLY A 174 -0.66 7.70 21.40
CA GLY A 174 -1.84 6.86 21.64
C GLY A 174 -2.93 7.64 22.36
N CYS A 175 -4.17 7.17 22.30
CA CYS A 175 -5.27 7.80 23.03
C CYS A 175 -5.40 7.17 24.43
N PHE A 176 -5.11 7.94 25.48
CA PHE A 176 -5.13 7.49 26.86
C PHE A 176 -6.19 8.28 27.63
N ASP A 177 -7.24 7.59 28.09
CA ASP A 177 -8.34 8.22 28.84
C ASP A 177 -8.92 9.45 28.10
N GLY A 178 -9.02 9.37 26.77
CA GLY A 178 -9.52 10.45 25.91
C GLY A 178 -8.53 11.59 25.67
N VAL A 179 -7.24 11.40 25.96
CA VAL A 179 -6.17 12.39 25.73
C VAL A 179 -4.98 11.77 25.00
N CYS A 180 -4.47 12.44 23.96
CA CYS A 180 -3.29 11.99 23.24
C CYS A 180 -2.05 12.03 24.16
N GLY A 181 -1.45 10.86 24.39
CA GLY A 181 -0.24 10.66 25.17
C GLY A 181 0.86 10.02 24.33
N LYS A 182 2.08 9.94 24.87
CA LYS A 182 3.14 9.15 24.21
C LYS A 182 2.73 7.69 24.18
N ALA A 183 2.79 7.07 23.00
CA ALA A 183 2.55 5.64 22.89
C ALA A 183 3.58 4.88 23.76
N LYS A 184 3.13 3.77 24.34
CA LYS A 184 3.89 2.97 25.29
C LYS A 184 4.80 2.03 24.52
N ALA A 185 6.07 1.99 24.91
CA ALA A 185 7.02 1.03 24.39
C ALA A 185 6.64 -0.42 24.79
N ALA A 186 7.16 -1.38 24.05
CA ALA A 186 6.94 -2.80 24.31
C ALA A 186 7.29 -3.21 25.76
N GLY A 187 6.45 -4.06 26.36
CA GLY A 187 6.55 -4.56 27.73
C GLY A 187 5.81 -3.73 28.79
N ASN A 188 5.31 -2.55 28.44
CA ASN A 188 4.48 -1.74 29.35
C ASN A 188 3.03 -2.21 29.35
N LEU A 189 2.34 -2.14 30.49
CA LEU A 189 0.92 -2.49 30.60
C LEU A 189 0.05 -1.62 29.69
N CYS A 190 -0.91 -2.24 29.03
CA CYS A 190 -1.86 -1.59 28.14
C CYS A 190 -3.26 -2.17 28.33
N THR A 191 -4.28 -1.41 27.93
CA THR A 191 -5.67 -1.87 27.93
C THR A 191 -6.29 -1.89 26.53
N SER A 192 -5.60 -1.32 25.54
CA SER A 192 -6.05 -1.22 24.15
C SER A 192 -4.85 -1.06 23.22
N ASN A 193 -5.04 -1.42 21.94
CA ASN A 193 -3.98 -1.48 20.93
C ASN A 193 -3.35 -0.11 20.62
N ASP A 194 -4.17 0.93 20.61
CA ASP A 194 -3.78 2.33 20.35
C ASP A 194 -2.85 2.91 21.42
N GLN A 195 -2.72 2.25 22.57
CA GLN A 195 -1.78 2.66 23.62
C GLN A 195 -0.32 2.32 23.33
N CYS A 196 -0.06 1.45 22.35
CA CYS A 196 1.26 0.84 22.14
C CYS A 196 1.92 1.35 20.86
N ASP A 197 3.24 1.55 20.89
CA ASP A 197 4.02 1.94 19.70
C ASP A 197 3.87 0.93 18.56
N SER A 198 3.63 -0.34 18.91
CA SER A 198 3.42 -1.45 17.97
C SER A 198 2.00 -1.57 17.44
N GLY A 199 1.04 -0.82 18.00
CA GLY A 199 -0.39 -1.01 17.72
C GLY A 199 -0.97 -2.32 18.25
N ALA A 200 -0.27 -3.04 19.14
CA ALA A 200 -0.70 -4.34 19.65
C ALA A 200 -0.60 -4.42 21.18
N CYS A 201 -1.73 -4.75 21.82
CA CYS A 201 -1.87 -4.90 23.25
C CYS A 201 -2.41 -6.29 23.64
N GLU A 202 -1.60 -7.06 24.38
CA GLU A 202 -2.03 -8.31 25.02
C GLU A 202 -1.67 -8.25 26.50
N GLU A 203 -2.40 -7.42 27.26
CA GLU A 203 -2.11 -7.00 28.66
C GLU A 203 -0.84 -6.13 28.81
N VAL A 204 0.18 -6.39 27.99
CA VAL A 204 1.34 -5.55 27.77
C VAL A 204 1.50 -5.23 26.30
N CYS A 205 2.10 -4.08 26.01
CA CYS A 205 2.44 -3.68 24.66
C CYS A 205 3.40 -4.70 24.07
N GLN A 206 3.00 -5.28 22.95
CA GLN A 206 3.84 -6.26 22.29
C GLN A 206 5.01 -5.54 21.62
N LYS A 207 6.15 -6.23 21.51
CA LYS A 207 7.13 -5.78 20.53
C LYS A 207 6.45 -5.82 19.16
N PRO A 208 6.78 -4.92 18.22
CA PRO A 208 6.44 -5.13 16.84
C PRO A 208 7.00 -6.50 16.47
N THR A 209 6.14 -7.51 16.44
CA THR A 209 6.46 -8.75 15.77
C THR A 209 6.54 -8.36 14.32
N ALA A 210 7.63 -8.70 13.65
CA ALA A 210 7.58 -8.75 12.19
C ALA A 210 6.37 -9.62 11.87
N GLN A 211 5.27 -9.00 11.41
CA GLN A 211 4.00 -9.69 11.23
C GLN A 211 4.29 -10.91 10.36
N ALA A 212 3.90 -12.08 10.85
CA ALA A 212 4.03 -13.28 10.05
C ALA A 212 2.80 -13.40 9.17
N CYS A 213 3.00 -13.39 7.85
CA CYS A 213 1.93 -13.58 6.89
C CYS A 213 1.42 -15.01 7.02
N VAL A 214 0.17 -15.18 7.45
CA VAL A 214 -0.51 -16.47 7.35
C VAL A 214 -1.31 -16.46 6.04
N TYR A 215 -0.78 -17.12 5.01
CA TYR A 215 -1.51 -17.37 3.76
C TYR A 215 -2.62 -18.40 4.04
N PHE A 216 -3.88 -18.02 3.78
CA PHE A 216 -4.97 -18.97 3.63
C PHE A 216 -5.04 -19.35 2.15
N TYR A 217 -4.63 -20.59 1.82
CA TYR A 217 -4.77 -21.18 0.49
C TYR A 217 -6.21 -21.63 0.22
#